data_AF-A0A081XUU4-F1
#
_entry.id   AF-A0A081XUU4-F1
#
_cell.length_a   1.000
_cell.length_b   1.000
_cell.length_c   1.000
_cell.angle_alpha   90.00
_cell.angle_beta   90.00
_cell.angle_gamma   90.00
#
_symmetry.space_group_name_H-M   'P 1'
#
loop_
_entity.id
_entity.type
_entity.pdbx_description
1 polymer ?
#
loop_
_entity_poly.entity_id
_entity_poly.type
_entity_poly.pdbx_seq_one_letter_code
_entity_poly.pdbx_strand_id
1 'polypeptide(L)'
;MARGWSQQELATRMTDQGYSWRQTTVAKTEGADRPIRVNEMLGLARAFGLQIADLLTVPIDDVDVANAAALVADMAAAAAVARQRVDEYERALDKARAEEARITTELEERRAEYRRAVATAEERKAREADGE
;
A
#
# COMPACT_ATOMS: atom_id res chain seq x y z
N MET A 1 -21.52 29.09 -12.87
CA MET A 1 -21.80 30.32 -12.07
C MET A 1 -22.84 30.00 -11.00
N ALA A 2 -22.42 29.73 -9.75
CA ALA A 2 -23.26 29.08 -8.73
C ALA A 2 -24.26 30.00 -7.98
N ARG A 3 -24.35 31.29 -8.30
CA ARG A 3 -25.26 32.26 -7.64
C ARG A 3 -26.12 33.11 -8.58
N GLY A 4 -26.07 32.86 -9.88
CA GLY A 4 -26.83 33.63 -10.89
C GLY A 4 -26.38 35.08 -11.08
N TRP A 5 -25.24 35.49 -10.52
CA TRP A 5 -24.70 36.84 -10.71
C TRP A 5 -24.12 37.04 -12.10
N SER A 6 -24.35 38.22 -12.67
CA SER A 6 -23.59 38.72 -13.79
C SER A 6 -22.15 39.03 -13.38
N GLN A 7 -21.25 39.02 -14.37
CA GLN A 7 -19.84 39.39 -14.15
C GLN A 7 -19.69 40.81 -13.60
N GLN A 8 -20.57 41.74 -13.99
CA GLN A 8 -20.56 43.11 -13.50
C GLN A 8 -20.89 43.16 -12.00
N GLU A 9 -21.87 42.37 -11.54
CA GLU A 9 -22.23 42.32 -10.13
C GLU A 9 -21.12 41.70 -9.26
N LEU A 10 -20.36 40.73 -9.78
CA LEU A 10 -19.17 40.23 -9.07
C LEU A 10 -18.06 41.28 -9.02
N ALA A 11 -17.84 42.02 -10.11
CA ALA A 11 -16.88 43.11 -10.14
C ALA A 11 -17.23 44.22 -9.13
N THR A 12 -18.52 44.58 -9.01
CA THR A 12 -19.00 45.52 -7.98
C THR A 12 -18.68 45.01 -6.58
N ARG A 13 -19.02 43.75 -6.24
CA ARG A 13 -18.75 43.18 -4.90
C ARG A 13 -17.27 43.13 -4.55
N MET A 14 -16.40 42.92 -5.54
CA MET A 14 -14.95 42.97 -5.34
C MET A 14 -14.47 44.42 -5.18
N THR A 15 -15.07 45.36 -5.90
CA THR A 15 -14.80 46.80 -5.75
C THR A 15 -15.21 47.32 -4.37
N ASP A 16 -16.36 46.90 -3.87
CA ASP A 16 -16.85 47.25 -2.53
C ASP A 16 -15.93 46.74 -1.42
N GLN A 17 -15.13 45.70 -1.71
CA GLN A 17 -14.10 45.17 -0.82
C GLN A 17 -12.71 45.83 -1.02
N GLY A 18 -12.62 46.86 -1.86
CA GLY A 18 -11.39 47.63 -2.10
C GLY A 18 -10.51 47.11 -3.24
N TYR A 19 -10.96 46.13 -4.03
CA TYR A 19 -10.21 45.63 -5.19
C TYR A 19 -10.58 46.39 -6.46
N SER A 20 -9.59 46.73 -7.31
CA SER A 20 -9.84 47.40 -8.60
C SER A 20 -10.34 46.46 -9.70
N TRP A 21 -11.39 45.69 -9.42
CA TRP A 21 -11.96 44.72 -10.34
C TRP A 21 -12.95 45.37 -11.30
N ARG A 22 -12.86 44.99 -12.58
CA ARG A 22 -13.82 45.35 -13.62
C ARG A 22 -14.46 44.08 -14.16
N GLN A 23 -15.56 44.20 -14.90
CA GLN A 23 -16.18 43.06 -15.59
C GLN A 23 -15.15 42.28 -16.43
N THR A 24 -14.22 42.98 -17.08
CA THR A 24 -13.14 42.34 -17.86
C THR A 24 -12.13 41.59 -17.01
N THR A 25 -11.88 42.03 -15.77
CA THR A 25 -11.06 41.28 -14.80
C THR A 25 -11.75 39.98 -14.42
N VAL A 26 -13.07 40.03 -14.19
CA VAL A 26 -13.88 38.83 -13.91
C VAL A 26 -13.82 37.87 -15.09
N ALA A 27 -14.11 38.34 -16.31
CA ALA A 27 -14.09 37.50 -17.51
C ALA A 27 -12.73 36.82 -17.73
N LYS A 28 -11.62 37.55 -17.59
CA LYS A 28 -10.26 36.98 -17.69
C LYS A 28 -9.95 35.99 -16.57
N THR A 29 -10.50 36.21 -15.38
CA THR A 29 -10.31 35.30 -14.24
C THR A 29 -11.10 34.00 -14.46
N GLU A 30 -12.35 34.10 -14.92
CA GLU A 30 -13.19 32.94 -15.26
C GLU A 30 -12.62 32.13 -16.43
N GLY A 31 -12.03 32.80 -17.42
CA GLY A 31 -11.33 32.16 -18.54
C GLY A 31 -9.94 31.60 -18.20
N ALA A 32 -9.49 31.72 -16.95
CA ALA A 32 -8.13 31.36 -16.53
C ALA A 32 -6.99 32.12 -17.26
N ASP A 33 -7.31 33.23 -17.94
CA ASP A 33 -6.35 34.10 -18.65
C ASP A 33 -5.60 35.06 -17.73
N ARG A 34 -5.99 35.14 -16.46
CA ARG A 34 -5.36 35.99 -15.44
C ARG A 34 -5.18 35.22 -14.13
N PRO A 35 -3.95 35.21 -13.55
CA PRO A 35 -3.73 34.64 -12.23
C PRO A 35 -4.43 35.47 -11.13
N ILE A 36 -5.02 34.77 -10.15
CA ILE A 36 -5.64 35.37 -8.97
C ILE A 36 -4.57 35.52 -7.88
N ARG A 37 -4.46 36.69 -7.26
CA ARG A 37 -3.57 36.89 -6.12
C ARG A 37 -4.23 36.37 -4.83
N VAL A 38 -3.43 35.93 -3.85
CA VAL A 38 -3.94 35.38 -2.58
C VAL A 38 -4.88 36.35 -1.84
N ASN A 39 -4.61 37.66 -1.87
CA ASN A 39 -5.51 38.65 -1.29
C ASN A 39 -6.85 38.73 -2.06
N GLU A 40 -6.83 38.69 -3.39
CA GLU A 40 -8.05 38.65 -4.20
C GLU A 40 -8.87 37.37 -3.94
N MET A 41 -8.20 36.24 -3.70
CA MET A 41 -8.84 34.98 -3.32
C MET A 41 -9.63 35.10 -2.01
N LEU A 42 -9.11 35.83 -1.01
CA LEU A 42 -9.86 36.13 0.22
C LEU A 42 -11.12 36.98 -0.07
N GLY A 43 -11.01 37.96 -0.97
CA GLY A 43 -12.15 38.77 -1.40
C GLY A 43 -13.23 37.95 -2.12
N LEU A 44 -12.80 37.02 -2.98
CA LEU A 44 -13.69 36.07 -3.65
C LEU A 44 -14.37 35.13 -2.66
N ALA A 45 -13.63 34.55 -1.72
CA ALA A 45 -14.19 33.69 -0.68
C ALA A 45 -15.30 34.42 0.10
N ARG A 46 -15.05 35.67 0.53
CA ARG A 46 -16.05 36.51 1.19
C ARG A 46 -17.25 36.82 0.30
N ALA A 47 -17.02 37.21 -0.96
CA ALA A 47 -18.10 37.46 -1.91
C ALA A 47 -18.98 36.21 -2.09
N PHE A 48 -18.37 35.03 -2.16
CA PHE A 48 -19.07 33.76 -2.29
C PHE A 48 -19.51 33.14 -0.96
N GLY A 49 -19.31 33.82 0.19
CA GLY A 49 -19.66 33.27 1.50
C GLY A 49 -19.02 31.91 1.79
N LEU A 50 -17.84 31.67 1.24
CA LEU A 50 -17.02 30.47 1.42
C LEU A 50 -15.87 30.76 2.37
N GLN A 51 -15.31 29.72 2.98
CA GLN A 51 -14.01 29.80 3.62
C GLN A 51 -12.91 29.79 2.54
N ILE A 52 -11.76 30.41 2.83
CA ILE A 52 -10.64 30.39 1.90
C ILE A 52 -10.12 28.96 1.63
N ALA A 53 -10.28 28.07 2.60
CA ALA A 53 -9.96 26.64 2.47
C ALA A 53 -10.79 25.98 1.36
N ASP A 54 -12.07 26.34 1.22
CA ASP A 54 -12.97 25.76 0.22
C ASP A 54 -12.52 26.08 -1.23
N LEU A 55 -11.76 27.16 -1.43
CA LEU A 55 -11.17 27.52 -2.73
C LEU A 55 -9.84 26.81 -3.03
N LEU A 56 -9.19 26.27 -1.99
CA LEU A 56 -7.90 25.58 -2.08
C LEU A 56 -8.04 24.06 -2.08
N THR A 57 -9.17 23.55 -1.61
CA THR A 57 -9.49 22.13 -1.63
C THR A 57 -10.26 21.77 -2.88
N VAL A 58 -9.81 20.71 -3.58
CA VAL A 58 -10.68 20.02 -4.52
C VAL A 58 -11.72 19.28 -3.68
N PRO A 59 -13.04 19.49 -3.89
CA PRO A 59 -14.05 18.68 -3.23
C PRO A 59 -13.81 17.23 -3.65
N ILE A 60 -13.44 16.38 -2.69
CA ILE A 60 -13.48 14.95 -2.89
C ILE A 60 -14.97 14.63 -2.96
N ASP A 61 -15.47 14.24 -4.12
CA ASP A 61 -16.88 13.87 -4.23
C ASP A 61 -17.11 12.50 -3.55
N ASP A 62 -18.37 12.23 -3.21
CA ASP A 62 -18.73 10.97 -2.54
C ASP A 62 -18.35 9.72 -3.38
N VAL A 63 -18.22 9.89 -4.70
CA VAL A 63 -17.82 8.84 -5.63
C VAL A 63 -16.33 8.53 -5.49
N ASP A 64 -15.47 9.54 -5.36
CA ASP A 64 -14.05 9.37 -5.09
C ASP A 64 -13.80 8.69 -3.74
N VAL A 65 -14.57 9.04 -2.70
CA VAL A 65 -14.49 8.37 -1.39
C VAL A 65 -14.93 6.91 -1.49
N ALA A 66 -16.05 6.63 -2.17
CA ALA A 66 -16.55 5.27 -2.36
C ALA A 66 -15.56 4.41 -3.16
N ASN A 67 -14.96 4.96 -4.22
CA ASN A 67 -13.94 4.28 -5.02
C ASN A 67 -12.67 3.99 -4.21
N ALA A 68 -12.20 4.95 -3.42
CA ALA A 68 -11.07 4.75 -2.53
C ALA A 68 -11.36 3.67 -1.47
N ALA A 69 -12.56 3.69 -0.88
CA ALA A 69 -12.98 2.68 0.09
C ALA A 69 -13.06 1.27 -0.52
N ALA A 70 -13.60 1.15 -1.73
CA ALA A 70 -13.64 -0.12 -2.47
C ALA A 70 -12.23 -0.65 -2.76
N LEU A 71 -11.33 0.21 -3.23
CA LEU A 71 -9.93 -0.16 -3.48
C LEU A 71 -9.24 -0.65 -2.20
N VAL A 72 -9.45 0.03 -1.07
CA VAL A 72 -8.89 -0.38 0.22
C VAL A 72 -9.46 -1.73 0.66
N ALA A 73 -10.75 -1.97 0.48
CA ALA A 73 -11.39 -3.25 0.81
C ALA A 73 -10.81 -4.40 -0.02
N ASP A 74 -10.63 -4.20 -1.33
CA ASP A 74 -10.04 -5.19 -2.23
C ASP A 74 -8.59 -5.51 -1.84
N MET A 75 -7.80 -4.48 -1.53
CA MET A 75 -6.42 -4.65 -1.05
C MET A 75 -6.38 -5.40 0.28
N ALA A 76 -7.31 -5.12 1.21
CA ALA A 76 -7.40 -5.81 2.48
C ALA A 76 -7.74 -7.29 2.31
N ALA A 77 -8.67 -7.61 1.39
CA ALA A 77 -9.03 -8.98 1.05
C ALA A 77 -7.83 -9.73 0.42
N ALA A 78 -7.14 -9.12 -0.54
CA ALA A 78 -5.95 -9.68 -1.16
C ALA A 78 -4.84 -9.95 -0.13
N ALA A 79 -4.62 -9.02 0.81
CA ALA A 79 -3.65 -9.17 1.88
C ALA A 79 -4.02 -10.30 2.85
N ALA A 80 -5.31 -10.50 3.14
CA ALA A 80 -5.77 -11.61 3.97
C ALA A 80 -5.46 -12.97 3.32
N VAL A 81 -5.74 -13.11 2.02
CA VAL A 81 -5.43 -14.33 1.25
C VAL A 81 -3.91 -14.57 1.19
N ALA A 82 -3.13 -13.52 0.97
CA ALA A 82 -1.66 -13.64 0.94
C ALA A 82 -1.11 -14.12 2.29
N ARG A 83 -1.61 -13.58 3.40
CA ARG A 83 -1.24 -14.02 4.77
C ARG A 83 -1.57 -15.49 5.00
N GLN A 84 -2.77 -15.93 4.61
CA GLN A 84 -3.14 -17.34 4.76
C GLN A 84 -2.16 -18.27 4.00
N ARG A 85 -1.75 -17.88 2.78
CA ARG A 85 -0.79 -18.66 2.01
C ARG A 85 0.58 -18.72 2.67
N VAL A 86 1.04 -17.61 3.27
CA VAL A 86 2.29 -17.59 4.03
C VAL A 86 2.22 -18.58 5.19
N ASP A 87 1.15 -18.56 5.98
CA ASP A 87 0.96 -19.49 7.10
C ASP A 87 0.95 -20.96 6.63
N GLU A 88 0.32 -21.24 5.48
CA GLU A 88 0.32 -22.57 4.88
C GLU A 88 1.73 -23.03 4.46
N TYR A 89 2.51 -22.14 3.85
CA TYR A 89 3.89 -22.44 3.45
C TYR A 89 4.82 -22.62 4.66
N GLU A 90 4.66 -21.81 5.70
CA GLU A 90 5.43 -21.97 6.94
C GLU A 90 5.18 -23.33 7.59
N ARG A 91 3.91 -23.75 7.69
CA ARG A 91 3.56 -25.09 8.20
C ARG A 91 4.12 -26.21 7.32
N ALA A 92 4.10 -26.04 6.00
CA ALA A 92 4.67 -27.02 5.09
C ALA A 92 6.20 -27.11 5.24
N LEU A 93 6.87 -25.97 5.41
CA LEU A 93 8.31 -25.89 5.62
C LEU A 93 8.73 -26.55 6.94
N ASP A 94 7.98 -26.30 8.02
CA ASP A 94 8.26 -26.91 9.32
C ASP A 94 8.12 -28.44 9.27
N LYS A 95 7.10 -28.95 8.58
CA LYS A 95 6.94 -30.39 8.34
C LYS A 95 8.10 -30.96 7.53
N ALA A 96 8.51 -30.27 6.46
CA ALA A 96 9.62 -30.72 5.63
C ALA A 96 10.94 -30.78 6.40
N ARG A 97 11.21 -29.77 7.24
CA ARG A 97 12.39 -29.73 8.13
C ARG A 97 12.38 -30.85 9.16
N ALA A 98 11.23 -31.13 9.77
CA ALA A 98 11.10 -32.22 10.72
C ALA A 98 11.35 -33.58 10.07
N GLU A 99 10.84 -33.78 8.86
CA GLU A 99 11.06 -35.01 8.09
C GLU A 99 12.52 -35.16 7.66
N GLU A 100 13.15 -34.09 7.18
CA GLU A 100 14.57 -34.06 6.85
C GLU A 100 15.42 -34.46 8.06
N ALA A 101 15.18 -33.85 9.22
CA ALA A 101 15.89 -34.18 10.45
C ALA A 101 15.72 -35.66 10.83
N ARG A 102 14.51 -36.21 10.70
CA ARG A 102 14.24 -37.63 10.96
C ARG A 102 15.05 -38.54 10.03
N ILE A 103 15.03 -38.26 8.72
CA ILE A 103 15.77 -39.04 7.71
C ILE A 103 17.27 -38.96 7.96
N THR A 104 17.79 -37.77 8.31
CA THR A 104 19.20 -37.60 8.66
C THR A 104 19.60 -38.47 9.84
N THR A 105 18.82 -38.46 10.93
CA THR A 105 19.08 -39.32 12.09
C THR A 105 19.04 -40.81 11.73
N GLU A 106 18.02 -41.25 11.00
CA GLU A 106 17.91 -42.66 10.58
C GLU A 106 19.10 -43.09 9.71
N LEU A 107 19.56 -42.21 8.81
CA LEU A 107 20.72 -42.47 7.96
C LEU A 107 22.02 -42.56 8.78
N GLU A 108 22.18 -41.73 9.81
CA GLU A 108 23.33 -41.78 10.72
C GLU A 108 23.36 -43.08 11.52
N GLU A 109 22.20 -43.50 12.06
CA GLU A 109 22.05 -44.76 12.78
C GLU A 109 22.36 -45.96 11.88
N ARG A 110 21.80 -46.00 10.67
CA ARG A 110 22.05 -47.07 9.70
C ARG A 110 23.52 -47.13 9.28
N ARG A 111 24.17 -45.99 9.10
CA ARG A 111 25.61 -45.92 8.81
C ARG A 111 26.45 -46.42 9.99
N ALA A 112 26.06 -46.12 11.22
CA ALA A 112 26.74 -46.62 12.40
C ALA A 112 26.61 -48.15 12.53
N GLU A 113 25.41 -48.69 12.31
CA GLU A 113 25.14 -50.12 12.29
C GLU A 113 25.99 -50.83 11.23
N TYR A 114 25.98 -50.32 9.98
CA TYR A 114 26.78 -50.88 8.90
C TYR A 114 28.28 -50.89 9.23
N ARG A 115 28.82 -49.79 9.77
CA ARG A 115 30.23 -49.73 10.19
C ARG A 115 30.57 -50.78 11.26
N ARG A 116 29.70 -51.00 12.24
CA ARG A 116 29.89 -52.04 13.26
C ARG A 116 29.87 -53.44 12.66
N ALA A 117 28.94 -53.71 11.75
CA ALA A 117 28.83 -55.01 11.08
C ALA A 117 30.05 -55.32 10.20
N VAL A 118 30.61 -54.31 9.52
CA VAL A 118 31.85 -54.46 8.75
C VAL A 118 33.03 -54.76 9.67
N ALA A 119 33.20 -53.99 10.77
CA ALA A 119 34.29 -54.21 11.71
C ALA A 119 34.24 -55.61 12.35
N THR A 120 33.06 -56.08 12.77
CA THR A 120 32.92 -57.44 13.35
C THR A 120 33.19 -58.54 12.33
N ALA A 121 32.80 -58.35 11.07
CA ALA A 121 33.11 -59.29 10.00
C ALA A 121 34.61 -59.35 9.69
N GLU A 122 35.30 -58.21 9.72
CA GLU A 122 36.75 -58.12 9.56
C GLU A 122 37.50 -58.79 10.71
N GLU A 123 37.10 -58.53 11.96
CA GLU A 123 37.66 -59.19 13.15
C GLU A 123 37.49 -60.71 13.12
N ARG A 124 36.32 -61.20 12.69
CA ARG A 124 36.06 -62.63 12.56
C ARG A 124 36.97 -63.27 11.51
N LYS A 125 37.14 -62.63 10.34
CA LYS A 125 38.04 -63.12 9.29
C LYS A 125 39.49 -63.16 9.76
N ALA A 126 39.95 -62.15 10.51
CA ALA A 126 41.31 -62.13 11.06
C ALA A 126 41.55 -63.28 12.06
N ARG A 127 40.59 -63.54 12.95
CA ARG A 127 40.68 -64.69 13.89
C ARG A 127 40.68 -66.04 13.19
N GLU A 128 39.92 -66.18 12.10
CA GLU A 128 39.90 -67.41 11.29
C GLU A 128 41.23 -67.61 10.56
N ALA A 129 41.91 -66.53 10.15
CA ALA A 129 43.23 -66.59 9.49
C ALA A 129 44.42 -66.85 10.43
N ASP A 130 44.35 -66.41 11.70
CA ASP A 130 45.41 -66.63 12.70
C ASP A 130 45.33 -68.02 13.39
N GLY A 131 44.24 -68.76 13.15
CA GLY A 131 43.98 -70.08 13.76
C GLY A 131 44.34 -71.29 12.90
N GLU A 132 44.91 -71.08 11.70
CA GLU A 132 45.35 -72.07 10.72
C GLU A 132 46.88 -72.09 10.59
#